data_AF-A0A8T6YTL9-F1
#
_entry.id   AF-A0A8T6YTL9-F1
#
_cell.length_a   1.000
_cell.length_b   1.000
_cell.length_c   1.000
_cell.angle_alpha   90.00
_cell.angle_beta   90.00
_cell.angle_gamma   90.00
#
_symmetry.space_group_name_H-M   'P 1'
#
loop_
_entity.id
_entity.type
_entity.pdbx_description
1 polymer ?
#
loop_
_entity_poly.entity_id
_entity_poly.type
_entity_poly.pdbx_seq_one_letter_code
_entity_poly.pdbx_strand_id
1 'polypeptide(L)'
;MILTHFYLFSSPNINYDNSLGVITMETVHAIYNQIAQNIVNSIRTPWDEAFIDFSYYGDSAKYQGKYLHYSNNELCDFKVGYQSYRLFKQLHEITSGDPEEKWDRVRFVLKQSGEFNIDYEWDQELKDEV
;
A
#
# COMPACT_ATOMS: atom_id res chain seq x y z
N MET A 1 -10.46 -15.19 2.74
CA MET A 1 -10.72 -14.33 3.92
C MET A 1 -10.16 -12.95 3.59
N ILE A 2 -11.00 -11.91 3.52
CA ILE A 2 -10.56 -10.54 3.18
C ILE A 2 -10.32 -9.81 4.49
N LEU A 3 -9.09 -9.33 4.73
CA LEU A 3 -8.70 -8.63 5.94
C LEU A 3 -8.60 -7.11 5.64
N THR A 4 -9.72 -6.40 5.77
CA THR A 4 -9.82 -4.96 5.52
C THR A 4 -9.46 -4.18 6.80
N HIS A 5 -8.51 -3.25 6.73
CA HIS A 5 -8.14 -2.38 7.85
C HIS A 5 -8.35 -0.90 7.50
N PHE A 6 -9.16 -0.20 8.31
CA PHE A 6 -9.45 1.23 8.16
C PHE A 6 -8.53 2.08 9.06
N TYR A 7 -7.87 3.08 8.48
CA TYR A 7 -6.97 3.97 9.21
C TYR A 7 -7.12 5.43 8.75
N LEU A 8 -6.85 6.38 9.65
CA LEU A 8 -6.82 7.83 9.36
C LEU A 8 -5.37 8.30 9.23
N PHE A 9 -5.04 8.93 8.10
CA PHE A 9 -3.75 9.61 7.89
C PHE A 9 -3.69 10.85 8.78
N SER A 10 -2.90 10.77 9.84
CA SER A 10 -2.49 11.91 10.64
C SER A 10 -0.96 11.92 10.69
N SER A 11 -0.34 13.07 10.45
CA SER A 11 1.12 13.22 10.49
C SER A 11 1.65 12.81 11.87
N PRO A 12 2.46 11.74 12.00
CA PRO A 12 3.00 11.38 13.30
C PRO A 12 4.28 12.17 13.57
N ASN A 13 4.44 12.67 14.80
CA ASN A 13 5.77 12.90 15.37
C ASN A 13 6.45 11.52 15.47
N ILE A 14 7.45 11.27 14.62
CA ILE A 14 8.18 10.00 14.62
C ILE A 14 9.28 10.08 15.68
N ASN A 15 9.12 9.37 16.80
CA ASN A 15 10.22 9.02 17.69
C ASN A 15 10.73 7.62 17.30
N TYR A 16 11.99 7.51 16.90
CA TYR A 16 12.65 6.24 16.64
C TYR A 16 13.22 5.68 17.95
N ASP A 17 12.68 4.58 18.45
CA ASP A 17 13.36 3.75 19.45
C ASP A 17 14.08 2.59 18.73
N ASN A 18 15.41 2.56 18.84
CA ASN A 18 16.30 1.58 18.22
C ASN A 18 16.64 0.45 19.21
N SER A 19 15.65 -0.21 19.80
CA SER A 19 15.88 -1.41 20.61
C SER A 19 15.02 -2.60 20.17
N LEU A 20 15.70 -3.63 19.66
CA LEU A 20 15.28 -5.03 19.53
C LEU A 20 14.06 -5.33 18.64
N GLY A 21 14.34 -5.81 17.41
CA GLY A 21 13.76 -7.05 16.82
C GLY A 21 12.24 -7.29 16.80
N VAL A 22 11.40 -6.31 17.10
CA VAL A 22 9.94 -6.46 17.06
C VAL A 22 9.41 -5.64 15.89
N ILE A 23 8.89 -6.33 14.87
CA ILE A 23 8.04 -5.70 13.85
C ILE A 23 6.75 -5.30 14.57
N THR A 24 6.67 -4.07 15.06
CA THR A 24 5.50 -3.54 15.76
C THR A 24 4.46 -3.01 14.75
N MET A 25 3.19 -2.95 15.16
CA MET A 25 2.13 -2.23 14.40
C MET A 25 2.56 -0.82 13.98
N GLU A 26 3.46 -0.18 14.74
CA GLU A 26 3.99 1.14 14.43
C GLU A 26 4.84 1.15 13.14
N THR A 27 5.58 0.09 12.86
CA THR A 27 6.34 -0.07 11.60
C THR A 27 5.40 -0.16 10.40
N VAL A 28 4.32 -0.93 10.52
CA VAL A 28 3.30 -1.08 9.46
C VAL A 28 2.57 0.24 9.21
N HIS A 29 2.15 0.94 10.28
CA HIS A 29 1.56 2.28 10.15
C HIS A 29 2.52 3.29 9.51
N ALA A 30 3.81 3.26 9.85
CA ALA A 30 4.80 4.13 9.23
C ALA A 30 4.95 3.88 7.73
N ILE A 31 4.86 2.62 7.29
CA ILE A 31 4.85 2.26 5.87
C ILE A 31 3.60 2.80 5.18
N TYR A 32 2.41 2.62 5.76
CA TYR A 32 1.16 3.15 5.19
C TYR A 32 1.20 4.67 5.05
N ASN A 33 1.68 5.38 6.08
CA ASN A 33 1.82 6.83 6.03
C ASN A 33 2.79 7.27 4.93
N GLN A 34 3.91 6.58 4.75
CA GLN A 34 4.85 6.89 3.66
C GLN A 34 4.23 6.62 2.28
N ILE A 35 3.47 5.55 2.12
CA ILE A 35 2.75 5.26 0.87
C ILE A 35 1.74 6.38 0.57
N ALA A 36 0.93 6.76 1.56
CA ALA A 36 -0.05 7.85 1.40
C ALA A 36 0.62 9.18 1.03
N GLN A 37 1.71 9.54 1.71
CA GLN A 37 2.47 10.75 1.41
C GLN A 37 3.06 10.73 -0.02
N ASN A 38 3.52 9.57 -0.50
CA ASN A 38 4.01 9.43 -1.86
C ASN A 38 2.91 9.65 -2.89
N ILE A 39 1.68 9.18 -2.64
CA ILE A 39 0.52 9.43 -3.51
C ILE A 39 0.25 10.94 -3.58
N VAL A 40 0.12 11.60 -2.43
CA VAL A 40 -0.11 13.06 -2.34
C VAL A 40 0.98 13.85 -3.06
N ASN A 41 2.24 13.43 -2.95
CA ASN A 41 3.37 14.09 -3.60
C ASN A 41 3.41 13.88 -5.12
N SER A 42 2.89 12.75 -5.60
CA SER A 42 2.90 12.38 -7.02
C SER A 42 1.78 13.05 -7.82
N ILE A 43 0.60 13.26 -7.21
CA ILE A 43 -0.56 13.81 -7.92
C ILE A 43 -0.63 15.31 -7.67
N ARG A 44 -0.47 16.12 -8.73
CA ARG A 44 -0.45 17.59 -8.67
C ARG A 44 -1.78 18.25 -9.01
N THR A 45 -2.71 17.48 -9.53
CA THR A 45 -4.06 17.90 -9.90
C THR A 45 -5.04 17.62 -8.75
N PRO A 46 -6.20 18.28 -8.68
CA PRO A 46 -7.24 17.92 -7.72
C PRO A 46 -7.78 16.51 -7.96
N TRP A 47 -7.91 15.72 -6.90
CA TRP A 47 -8.38 14.33 -6.94
C TRP A 47 -9.23 14.01 -5.71
N ASP A 48 -10.20 13.11 -5.86
CA ASP A 48 -11.08 12.65 -4.76
C ASP A 48 -10.52 11.42 -4.06
N GLU A 49 -10.12 10.43 -4.85
CA GLU A 49 -9.60 9.15 -4.41
C GLU A 49 -8.45 8.71 -5.30
N ALA A 50 -7.43 8.11 -4.70
CA ALA A 50 -6.27 7.57 -5.38
C ALA A 50 -5.99 6.16 -4.88
N PHE A 51 -5.48 5.31 -5.76
CA PHE A 51 -5.18 3.94 -5.41
C PHE A 51 -3.91 3.43 -6.08
N ILE A 52 -3.23 2.52 -5.38
CA ILE A 52 -2.11 1.74 -5.90
C ILE A 52 -2.50 0.27 -5.83
N ASP A 53 -2.56 -0.35 -7.00
CA ASP A 53 -2.61 -1.80 -7.15
C ASP A 53 -1.17 -2.31 -7.20
N PHE A 54 -0.84 -3.28 -6.35
CA PHE A 54 0.45 -3.96 -6.34
C PHE A 54 0.23 -5.47 -6.35
N SER A 55 0.97 -6.16 -7.22
CA SER A 55 0.91 -7.61 -7.36
C SER A 55 2.32 -8.19 -7.33
N TYR A 56 2.51 -9.22 -6.52
CA TYR A 56 3.77 -9.91 -6.33
C TYR A 56 3.73 -11.27 -7.02
N TYR A 57 4.74 -11.56 -7.84
CA TYR A 57 4.86 -12.79 -8.62
C TYR A 57 6.27 -13.37 -8.40
N GLY A 58 6.48 -14.01 -7.25
CA GLY A 58 7.77 -14.63 -6.89
C GLY A 58 8.93 -13.63 -6.82
N ASP A 59 9.72 -13.53 -7.89
CA ASP A 59 10.87 -12.62 -7.98
C ASP A 59 10.54 -11.26 -8.64
N SER A 60 9.32 -11.09 -9.14
CA SER A 60 8.88 -9.89 -9.83
C SER A 60 7.65 -9.27 -9.17
N ALA A 61 7.44 -7.97 -9.37
CA ALA A 61 6.21 -7.33 -8.94
C ALA A 61 5.72 -6.32 -9.99
N LYS A 62 4.41 -6.19 -10.09
CA LYS A 62 3.73 -5.20 -10.91
C LYS A 62 3.06 -4.18 -10.01
N TYR A 63 3.08 -2.92 -10.40
CA TYR A 63 2.36 -1.88 -9.69
C TYR A 63 1.77 -0.85 -10.65
N GLN A 64 0.58 -0.34 -10.32
CA GLN A 64 -0.10 0.71 -11.07
C GLN A 64 -0.75 1.69 -10.10
N GLY A 65 -0.61 2.99 -10.37
CA GLY A 65 -1.25 4.05 -9.61
C GLY A 65 -2.31 4.74 -10.45
N LYS A 66 -3.52 4.90 -9.91
CA LYS A 66 -4.58 5.67 -10.53
C LYS A 66 -5.28 6.59 -9.54
N TYR A 67 -5.95 7.61 -10.04
CA TYR A 67 -6.77 8.51 -9.24
C TYR A 67 -8.02 8.95 -9.97
N LEU A 68 -9.07 9.27 -9.23
CA LEU A 68 -10.28 9.90 -9.73
C LEU A 68 -10.10 11.41 -9.74
N HIS A 69 -10.17 12.00 -10.92
CA HIS A 69 -10.05 13.43 -11.09
C HIS A 69 -11.31 14.14 -10.56
N TYR A 70 -11.10 15.14 -9.68
CA TYR A 70 -12.15 15.77 -8.87
C TYR A 70 -13.35 16.32 -9.67
N SER A 71 -13.09 16.89 -10.85
CA SER A 71 -14.14 17.63 -11.58
C SER A 71 -15.02 16.77 -12.48
N ASN A 72 -14.52 15.60 -12.91
CA ASN A 72 -15.16 14.81 -13.97
C ASN A 72 -15.20 13.31 -13.65
N ASN A 73 -14.70 12.88 -12.49
CA ASN A 73 -14.59 11.48 -12.08
C ASN A 73 -13.88 10.59 -13.10
N GLU A 74 -13.02 11.18 -13.93
CA GLU A 74 -12.21 10.43 -14.88
C GLU A 74 -11.10 9.71 -14.13
N LEU A 75 -10.85 8.46 -14.53
CA LEU A 75 -9.78 7.68 -13.96
C LEU A 75 -8.47 7.97 -14.70
N CYS A 76 -7.54 8.61 -14.00
CA CYS A 76 -6.26 9.02 -14.53
C CYS A 76 -5.12 8.18 -13.93
N ASP A 77 -4.10 7.86 -14.71
CA ASP A 77 -2.89 7.23 -14.20
C ASP A 77 -1.97 8.26 -13.54
N PHE A 78 -1.25 7.84 -12.50
CA PHE A 78 -0.13 8.60 -11.95
C PHE A 78 1.12 7.73 -11.80
N LYS A 79 2.28 8.37 -11.84
CA LYS A 79 3.55 7.67 -11.67
C LYS A 79 3.76 7.28 -10.21
N VAL A 80 3.71 5.99 -9.95
CA VAL A 80 4.13 5.42 -8.67
C VAL A 80 5.66 5.41 -8.61
N GLY A 81 6.23 6.06 -7.60
CA GLY A 81 7.68 6.13 -7.42
C GLY A 81 8.27 4.79 -6.98
N TYR A 82 9.56 4.57 -7.28
CA TYR A 82 10.31 3.39 -6.83
C TYR A 82 10.31 3.22 -5.30
N GLN A 83 10.22 4.32 -4.55
CA GLN A 83 10.09 4.28 -3.09
C GLN A 83 8.81 3.57 -2.64
N SER A 84 7.66 3.83 -3.28
CA SER A 84 6.42 3.11 -2.98
C SER A 84 6.54 1.62 -3.29
N TYR A 85 7.21 1.24 -4.39
CA TYR A 85 7.51 -0.17 -4.67
C TYR A 85 8.30 -0.83 -3.52
N ARG A 86 9.36 -0.17 -3.02
CA ARG A 86 10.16 -0.68 -1.91
C ARG A 86 9.34 -0.83 -0.62
N LEU A 87 8.44 0.12 -0.37
CA LEU A 87 7.53 0.08 0.78
C LEU A 87 6.54 -1.09 0.69
N PHE A 88 5.94 -1.36 -0.47
CA PHE A 88 5.07 -2.53 -0.66
C PHE A 88 5.83 -3.86 -0.54
N LYS A 89 7.09 -3.92 -1.01
CA LYS A 89 7.94 -5.10 -0.82
C LYS A 89 8.27 -5.31 0.66
N GLN A 90 8.64 -4.25 1.37
CA GLN A 90 8.87 -4.32 2.81
C GLN A 90 7.60 -4.74 3.56
N LEU A 91 6.44 -4.20 3.16
CA LEU A 91 5.15 -4.59 3.71
C LEU A 91 4.90 -6.09 3.52
N HIS A 92 5.13 -6.61 2.31
CA HIS A 92 5.01 -8.04 2.00
C HIS A 92 5.93 -8.90 2.88
N GLU A 93 7.17 -8.47 3.12
CA GLU A 93 8.12 -9.18 3.97
C GLU A 93 7.72 -9.20 5.46
N ILE A 94 7.13 -8.11 5.97
CA ILE A 94 6.81 -7.99 7.41
C ILE A 94 5.41 -8.48 7.78
N THR A 95 4.44 -8.43 6.86
CA THR A 95 3.07 -8.89 7.13
C THR A 95 2.89 -10.38 6.90
N SER A 96 3.84 -11.02 6.23
CA SER A 96 3.77 -12.43 5.89
C SER A 96 4.68 -13.22 6.85
N GLY A 97 4.16 -13.47 8.04
CA GLY A 97 4.87 -14.22 9.09
C GLY A 97 5.14 -15.69 8.71
N ASP A 98 4.34 -16.25 7.79
CA ASP A 98 4.49 -17.59 7.23
C ASP A 98 4.60 -17.49 5.68
N PRO A 99 5.52 -18.20 5.00
CA PRO A 99 5.62 -18.19 3.53
C PRO A 99 4.33 -18.67 2.84
N GLU A 100 3.57 -19.54 3.50
CA GLU A 100 2.25 -20.00 3.05
C GLU A 100 1.17 -18.91 3.21
N GLU A 101 1.42 -17.93 4.08
CA GLU A 101 0.61 -16.76 4.36
C GLU A 101 1.14 -15.46 3.70
N LYS A 102 1.65 -15.55 2.46
CA LYS A 102 1.94 -14.38 1.62
C LYS A 102 0.74 -14.01 0.73
N TRP A 103 0.28 -12.76 0.84
CA TRP A 103 -0.66 -12.19 -0.12
C TRP A 103 0.01 -11.97 -1.48
N ASP A 104 -0.74 -12.12 -2.56
CA ASP A 104 -0.23 -11.96 -3.94
C ASP A 104 -0.59 -10.60 -4.49
N ARG A 105 -1.68 -10.01 -4.02
CA ARG A 105 -2.14 -8.70 -4.45
C ARG A 105 -2.54 -7.84 -3.27
N VAL A 106 -2.26 -6.56 -3.38
CA VAL A 106 -2.71 -5.55 -2.43
C VAL A 106 -3.21 -4.32 -3.18
N ARG A 107 -4.33 -3.79 -2.73
CA ARG A 107 -4.86 -2.49 -3.16
C ARG A 107 -4.80 -1.53 -2.00
N PHE A 108 -4.04 -0.46 -2.15
CA PHE A 108 -4.03 0.66 -1.22
C PHE A 108 -4.92 1.78 -1.78
N VAL A 109 -5.92 2.21 -1.04
CA VAL A 109 -6.86 3.28 -1.42
C VAL A 109 -6.70 4.43 -0.45
N LEU A 110 -6.51 5.65 -0.95
CA LEU A 110 -6.40 6.88 -0.19
C LEU A 110 -7.44 7.87 -0.69
N LYS A 111 -8.23 8.43 0.22
CA LYS A 111 -9.12 9.56 -0.05
C LYS A 111 -8.41 10.87 0.25
N GLN A 112 -8.86 11.96 -0.38
CA GLN A 112 -8.32 13.29 -0.13
C GLN A 112 -8.50 13.74 1.34
N SER A 113 -9.47 13.18 2.07
CA SER A 113 -9.67 13.39 3.50
C SER A 113 -8.54 12.84 4.39
N GLY A 114 -7.64 12.02 3.83
CA GLY A 114 -6.64 11.27 4.57
C GLY A 114 -7.13 9.91 5.08
N GLU A 115 -8.40 9.57 4.91
CA GLU A 115 -8.87 8.20 5.15
C GLU A 115 -8.22 7.27 4.13
N PHE A 116 -7.68 6.14 4.59
CA PHE A 116 -7.16 5.11 3.71
C PHE A 116 -7.64 3.72 4.11
N ASN A 117 -7.69 2.85 3.11
CA ASN A 117 -7.96 1.44 3.25
C ASN A 117 -6.89 0.61 2.53
N ILE A 118 -6.63 -0.58 3.04
CA ILE A 118 -5.76 -1.55 2.39
C ILE A 118 -6.45 -2.90 2.35
N ASP A 119 -6.58 -3.45 1.15
CA ASP A 119 -7.19 -4.75 0.89
C ASP A 119 -6.15 -5.72 0.37
N TYR A 120 -5.98 -6.83 1.09
CA TYR A 120 -5.09 -7.93 0.71
C TYR A 120 -5.88 -9.05 0.05
N GLU A 121 -5.39 -9.53 -1.08
CA GLU A 121 -5.97 -10.64 -1.82
C GLU A 121 -4.95 -11.78 -1.97
N TRP A 122 -5.47 -12.98 -1.80
CA TRP A 122 -4.76 -14.25 -1.84
C TRP A 122 -5.21 -15.00 -3.08
N ASP A 123 -4.29 -15.32 -3.97
CA ASP A 123 -4.61 -16.00 -5.21
C ASP A 123 -4.15 -17.45 -5.10
N GLN A 124 -5.05 -18.33 -4.64
CA GLN A 124 -4.75 -19.77 -4.49
C GLN A 124 -4.35 -20.42 -5.82
N GLU A 125 -4.86 -19.94 -6.96
CA GLU A 125 -4.52 -20.49 -8.28
C GLU A 125 -3.05 -20.23 -8.68
N LEU A 126 -2.45 -19.13 -8.21
CA LEU A 126 -1.01 -18.85 -8.44
C LEU A 126 -0.08 -19.78 -7.65
N LYS A 127 -0.57 -20.42 -6.58
CA LYS A 127 0.24 -21.35 -5.76
C LYS A 127 0.16 -22.81 -6.23
N ASP A 128 -0.92 -23.19 -6.92
CA ASP A 128 -1.12 -24.55 -7.43
C ASP A 128 -0.46 -24.78 -8.81
N GLU A 129 0.12 -23.74 -9.43
CA GLU A 129 0.89 -23.84 -10.70
C GLU A 129 2.40 -24.11 -10.48
N VAL A 130 2.75 -24.88 -9.44
CA VAL A 130 4.13 -25.30 -9.11
C VAL A 130 4.29 -26.82 -9.22
#